data_AF-A0A940KVQ6-F1
#
_entry.id   AF-A0A940KVQ6-F1
#
_cell.length_a   1.000
_cell.length_b   1.000
_cell.length_c   1.000
_cell.angle_alpha   90.00
_cell.angle_beta   90.00
_cell.angle_gamma   90.00
#
_symmetry.space_group_name_H-M   'P 1'
#
loop_
_entity.id
_entity.type
_entity.pdbx_description
1 polymer ?
#
loop_
_entity_poly.entity_id
_entity_poly.type
_entity_poly.pdbx_seq_one_letter_code
_entity_poly.pdbx_strand_id
1 'polypeptide(L)'
;MSRKLILAAALFAASASAQQSVDISGADFSAGKGDARLAALAKQAAAEGKRVVVTAPKEWHKSIAAKLGKGQGEVVMREGFYESVLARVEDKPAKPEPAKAPPRPAPAVAAAPAKAPAPEPAPAPAPKPVEAAPVAPAPVAAAPAPAAAAPAPAPKASAAKPAQPLVALPTPRSTASPPVPKSAPDVEAIRERMRQSLIEGRPAQGLLAVASLQSGDMIYVDGPVRGVIRREGLKAVLYWLDGDLDLRRSELKPAATDRYQVMSAIRGEGSLRREFDASKTDVVASVPADGAPVRLALEKAFNDGRRITDRLAAEQLRAGDVVYTGTGSAVVVRRDGKDLLRYWLDGSFDTRQSSVQGDGPGKYRIRGSLAR
;
A
#
# COMPACT_ATOMS: atom_id res chain seq x y z
N MET A 1 -34.84 9.75 64.93
CA MET A 1 -35.08 10.36 63.60
C MET A 1 -33.94 9.95 62.66
N SER A 2 -34.02 8.77 62.02
CA SER A 2 -32.89 8.26 61.20
C SER A 2 -33.37 7.27 60.14
N ARG A 3 -34.01 7.73 59.06
CA ARG A 3 -34.30 6.92 57.86
C ARG A 3 -34.49 7.78 56.61
N LYS A 4 -33.42 8.31 56.01
CA LYS A 4 -33.42 8.79 54.61
C LYS A 4 -32.00 8.75 54.06
N LEU A 5 -31.52 7.57 53.66
CA LEU A 5 -30.23 7.44 52.95
C LEU A 5 -30.14 6.13 52.14
N ILE A 6 -31.19 5.77 51.39
CA ILE A 6 -31.11 4.68 50.39
C ILE A 6 -32.09 5.00 49.26
N LEU A 7 -31.70 5.81 48.26
CA LEU A 7 -32.27 5.80 46.90
C LEU A 7 -31.53 6.79 45.96
N ALA A 8 -30.29 6.52 45.58
CA ALA A 8 -29.60 7.30 44.53
C ALA A 8 -28.41 6.56 43.88
N ALA A 9 -28.56 5.27 43.58
CA ALA A 9 -27.48 4.46 42.98
C ALA A 9 -27.96 3.54 41.84
N ALA A 10 -28.83 4.05 40.95
CA ALA A 10 -29.35 3.26 39.83
C ALA A 10 -29.53 4.08 38.53
N LEU A 11 -28.53 4.89 38.15
CA LEU A 11 -28.63 5.68 36.91
C LEU A 11 -27.30 5.85 36.14
N PHE A 12 -26.45 4.81 36.11
CA PHE A 12 -25.24 4.81 35.26
C PHE A 12 -24.97 3.49 34.50
N ALA A 13 -25.94 2.58 34.38
CA ALA A 13 -25.75 1.30 33.67
C ALA A 13 -26.28 1.30 32.21
N ALA A 14 -26.03 2.37 31.46
CA ALA A 14 -26.30 2.41 30.01
C ALA A 14 -25.08 2.93 29.26
N SER A 15 -23.91 2.32 29.50
CA SER A 15 -22.76 2.45 28.59
C SER A 15 -23.10 1.68 27.31
N ALA A 16 -23.45 2.42 26.27
CA ALA A 16 -23.54 1.92 24.91
C ALA A 16 -22.30 1.05 24.61
N SER A 17 -22.52 -0.22 24.32
CA SER A 17 -21.49 -1.20 23.98
C SER A 17 -20.91 -0.84 22.63
N ALA A 18 -19.92 0.06 22.62
CA ALA A 18 -19.09 0.32 21.47
C ALA A 18 -18.50 -1.03 21.03
N GLN A 19 -18.74 -1.43 19.77
CA GLN A 19 -18.12 -2.61 19.18
C GLN A 19 -16.60 -2.46 19.30
N GLN A 20 -16.02 -3.13 20.28
CA GLN A 20 -14.57 -3.13 20.48
C GLN A 20 -13.96 -4.01 19.40
N SER A 21 -13.47 -3.35 18.35
CA SER A 21 -12.59 -3.95 17.35
C SER A 21 -11.15 -3.65 17.73
N VAL A 22 -10.34 -4.68 17.85
CA VAL A 22 -8.89 -4.56 18.04
C VAL A 22 -8.23 -4.94 16.72
N ASP A 23 -7.47 -4.00 16.16
CA ASP A 23 -6.58 -4.23 15.04
C ASP A 23 -5.16 -4.46 15.57
N ILE A 24 -4.55 -5.57 15.16
CA ILE A 24 -3.19 -5.94 15.53
C ILE A 24 -2.41 -6.09 14.22
N SER A 25 -1.37 -5.29 14.05
CA SER A 25 -0.49 -5.41 12.89
C SER A 25 0.18 -6.80 12.85
N GLY A 26 0.50 -7.29 11.67
CA GLY A 26 1.19 -8.56 11.48
C GLY A 26 2.56 -8.60 12.17
N ALA A 27 3.25 -7.47 12.20
CA ALA A 27 4.51 -7.30 12.92
C ALA A 27 4.31 -7.45 14.44
N ASP A 28 3.29 -6.80 15.01
CA ASP A 28 2.99 -6.89 16.45
C ASP A 28 2.48 -8.28 16.85
N PHE A 29 1.71 -8.93 15.96
CA PHE A 29 1.26 -10.30 16.17
C PHE A 29 2.43 -11.30 16.16
N SER A 30 3.35 -11.14 15.21
CA SER A 30 4.56 -11.98 15.11
C SER A 30 5.52 -11.73 16.27
N ALA A 31 5.59 -10.50 16.78
CA ALA A 31 6.37 -10.13 17.96
C ALA A 31 5.69 -10.49 19.29
N GLY A 32 4.50 -11.10 19.28
CA GLY A 32 3.74 -11.49 20.49
C GLY A 32 3.10 -10.33 21.26
N LYS A 33 3.25 -9.08 20.79
CA LYS A 33 2.69 -7.88 21.43
C LYS A 33 1.15 -7.83 21.37
N GLY A 34 0.55 -8.56 20.43
CA GLY A 34 -0.90 -8.71 20.28
C GLY A 34 -1.56 -9.69 21.25
N ASP A 35 -0.79 -10.55 21.92
CA ASP A 35 -1.33 -11.74 22.59
C ASP A 35 -2.16 -11.37 23.83
N ALA A 36 -1.66 -10.43 24.63
CA ALA A 36 -2.38 -9.93 25.80
C ALA A 36 -3.70 -9.25 25.42
N ARG A 37 -3.74 -8.58 24.25
CA ARG A 37 -4.95 -7.90 23.75
C ARG A 37 -5.99 -8.91 23.26
N LEU A 38 -5.57 -9.94 22.53
CA LEU A 38 -6.46 -11.03 22.10
C LEU A 38 -7.04 -11.78 23.30
N ALA A 39 -6.20 -12.10 24.30
CA ALA A 39 -6.64 -12.77 25.52
C ALA A 39 -7.61 -11.91 26.35
N ALA A 40 -7.36 -10.60 26.45
CA ALA A 40 -8.28 -9.68 27.14
C ALA A 40 -9.64 -9.62 26.44
N LEU A 41 -9.63 -9.51 25.10
CA LEU A 41 -10.84 -9.44 24.29
C LEU A 41 -11.66 -10.74 24.36
N ALA A 42 -11.00 -11.89 24.41
CA ALA A 42 -11.67 -13.18 24.54
C ALA A 42 -12.23 -13.43 25.95
N LYS A 43 -11.53 -12.99 27.01
CA LYS A 43 -12.10 -12.98 28.38
C LYS A 43 -13.33 -12.09 28.46
N GLN A 44 -13.29 -10.92 27.83
CA GLN A 44 -14.41 -10.00 27.80
C GLN A 44 -15.60 -10.58 27.02
N ALA A 45 -15.37 -11.13 25.84
CA ALA A 45 -16.42 -11.80 25.07
C ALA A 45 -17.05 -12.97 25.85
N ALA A 46 -16.24 -13.74 26.58
CA ALA A 46 -16.74 -14.81 27.45
C ALA A 46 -17.58 -14.27 28.62
N ALA A 47 -17.15 -13.17 29.25
CA ALA A 47 -17.92 -12.52 30.31
C ALA A 47 -19.25 -11.93 29.81
N GLU A 48 -19.27 -11.46 28.56
CA GLU A 48 -20.46 -10.92 27.89
C GLU A 48 -21.34 -12.00 27.23
N GLY A 49 -20.91 -13.27 27.21
CA GLY A 49 -21.62 -14.36 26.52
C GLY A 49 -21.63 -14.23 25.00
N LYS A 50 -20.69 -13.46 24.44
CA LYS A 50 -20.58 -13.10 23.02
C LYS A 50 -19.54 -13.95 22.29
N ARG A 51 -19.56 -13.90 20.96
CA ARG A 51 -18.58 -14.58 20.11
C ARG A 51 -17.45 -13.63 19.71
N VAL A 52 -16.25 -14.16 19.53
CA VAL A 52 -15.11 -13.40 18.99
C VAL A 52 -14.95 -13.77 17.52
N VAL A 53 -15.15 -12.81 16.62
CA VAL A 53 -14.82 -12.99 15.20
C VAL A 53 -13.43 -12.44 14.96
N VAL A 54 -12.51 -13.31 14.55
CA VAL A 54 -11.13 -12.92 14.23
C VAL A 54 -10.88 -13.13 12.75
N THR A 55 -10.55 -12.04 12.05
CA THR A 55 -10.20 -12.04 10.64
C THR A 55 -8.68 -11.97 10.52
N ALA A 56 -8.06 -13.02 9.98
CA ALA A 56 -6.61 -13.14 9.88
C ALA A 56 -6.20 -14.02 8.68
N PRO A 57 -4.94 -13.94 8.21
CA PRO A 57 -4.39 -14.87 7.23
C PRO A 57 -4.47 -16.33 7.71
N LYS A 58 -4.70 -17.26 6.77
CA LYS A 58 -4.96 -18.68 7.05
C LYS A 58 -3.82 -19.35 7.82
N GLU A 59 -2.58 -18.97 7.52
CA GLU A 59 -1.37 -19.45 8.18
C GLU A 59 -1.32 -19.12 9.69
N TRP A 60 -2.03 -18.07 10.13
CA TRP A 60 -2.02 -17.64 11.54
C TRP A 60 -3.17 -18.21 12.36
N HIS A 61 -4.17 -18.83 11.73
CA HIS A 61 -5.36 -19.36 12.42
C HIS A 61 -4.99 -20.35 13.53
N LYS A 62 -4.03 -21.25 13.28
CA LYS A 62 -3.55 -22.20 14.30
C LYS A 62 -2.93 -21.49 15.51
N SER A 63 -2.09 -20.50 15.27
CA SER A 63 -1.43 -19.72 16.32
C SER A 63 -2.44 -18.89 17.12
N ILE A 64 -3.41 -18.27 16.45
CA ILE A 64 -4.47 -17.50 17.09
C ILE A 64 -5.37 -18.40 17.93
N ALA A 65 -5.81 -19.54 17.39
CA ALA A 65 -6.64 -20.51 18.10
C ALA A 65 -5.93 -21.08 19.34
N ALA A 66 -4.62 -21.35 19.25
CA ALA A 66 -3.83 -21.78 20.40
C ALA A 66 -3.75 -20.71 21.50
N LYS A 67 -3.60 -19.44 21.10
CA LYS A 67 -3.50 -18.30 22.04
C LYS A 67 -4.83 -17.93 22.70
N LEU A 68 -5.96 -18.13 22.02
CA LEU A 68 -7.30 -17.87 22.57
C LEU A 68 -7.73 -18.93 23.61
N GLY A 69 -7.11 -20.11 23.61
CA GLY A 69 -7.33 -21.16 24.60
C GLY A 69 -8.70 -21.84 24.53
N LYS A 70 -8.78 -23.09 25.02
CA LYS A 70 -10.05 -23.82 25.14
C LYS A 70 -10.79 -23.32 26.39
N GLY A 71 -11.65 -22.32 26.24
CA GLY A 71 -12.49 -21.83 27.35
C GLY A 71 -13.00 -20.40 27.23
N GLN A 72 -12.65 -19.67 26.17
CA GLN A 72 -13.00 -18.26 26.01
C GLN A 72 -13.95 -18.06 24.83
N GLY A 73 -15.24 -18.32 25.06
CA GLY A 73 -16.32 -18.01 24.11
C GLY A 73 -16.26 -18.77 22.78
N GLU A 74 -17.25 -18.49 21.93
CA GLU A 74 -17.29 -19.02 20.56
C GLU A 74 -16.37 -18.17 19.68
N VAL A 75 -15.30 -18.76 19.13
CA VAL A 75 -14.35 -18.08 18.24
C VAL A 75 -14.66 -18.44 16.79
N VAL A 76 -14.94 -17.44 15.96
CA VAL A 76 -15.15 -17.58 14.52
C VAL A 76 -13.94 -17.01 13.79
N MET A 77 -13.17 -17.87 13.15
CA MET A 77 -12.06 -17.44 12.30
C MET A 77 -12.58 -17.08 10.91
N ARG A 78 -12.19 -15.92 10.40
CA ARG A 78 -12.41 -15.50 9.01
C ARG A 78 -11.07 -15.29 8.33
N GLU A 79 -11.05 -15.58 7.05
CA GLU A 79 -9.87 -15.33 6.22
C GLU A 79 -9.81 -13.83 5.88
N GLY A 80 -8.70 -13.20 6.26
CA GLY A 80 -8.41 -11.79 6.00
C GLY A 80 -7.29 -11.63 4.99
N PHE A 81 -7.38 -10.59 4.15
CA PHE A 81 -6.37 -10.30 3.14
C PHE A 81 -5.30 -9.33 3.70
N TYR A 82 -4.09 -9.88 3.86
CA TYR A 82 -2.77 -9.34 4.23
C TYR A 82 -2.60 -8.32 5.39
N GLU A 83 -1.68 -8.70 6.28
CA GLU A 83 -0.94 -7.93 7.30
C GLU A 83 -1.64 -7.43 8.57
N SER A 84 -2.92 -7.73 8.82
CA SER A 84 -3.51 -7.47 10.14
C SER A 84 -4.42 -8.59 10.67
N VAL A 85 -4.45 -8.71 11.99
CA VAL A 85 -5.41 -9.52 12.75
C VAL A 85 -6.47 -8.59 13.30
N LEU A 86 -7.69 -8.72 12.79
CA LEU A 86 -8.86 -7.97 13.25
C LEU A 86 -9.69 -8.86 14.16
N ALA A 87 -9.73 -8.57 15.46
CA ALA A 87 -10.59 -9.26 16.41
C ALA A 87 -11.76 -8.35 16.81
N ARG A 88 -12.99 -8.86 16.67
CA ARG A 88 -14.23 -8.16 17.05
C ARG A 88 -15.08 -9.05 17.93
N VAL A 89 -15.65 -8.47 18.98
CA VAL A 89 -16.71 -9.12 19.77
C VAL A 89 -18.06 -8.87 19.09
N GLU A 90 -18.78 -9.93 18.76
CA GLU A 90 -20.12 -9.87 18.17
C GLU A 90 -21.12 -10.61 19.04
N ASP A 91 -22.36 -10.11 19.09
CA ASP A 91 -23.47 -10.84 19.67
C ASP A 91 -23.66 -12.16 18.92
N LYS A 92 -23.85 -13.25 19.67
CA LYS A 92 -24.15 -14.55 19.09
C LYS A 92 -25.50 -14.43 18.37
N PRO A 93 -25.56 -14.60 17.03
CA PRO A 93 -26.83 -14.53 16.34
C PRO A 93 -27.71 -15.67 16.84
N ALA A 94 -28.91 -15.35 17.32
CA ALA A 94 -29.95 -16.34 17.50
C ALA A 94 -30.12 -17.08 16.18
N LYS A 95 -29.98 -18.41 16.23
CA LYS A 95 -30.14 -19.33 15.11
C LYS A 95 -31.39 -18.91 14.31
N PRO A 96 -31.28 -18.46 13.05
CA PRO A 96 -32.44 -18.17 12.25
C PRO A 96 -33.20 -19.47 12.05
N GLU A 97 -34.39 -19.55 12.63
CA GLU A 97 -35.41 -20.48 12.20
C GLU A 97 -35.64 -20.22 10.70
N PRO A 98 -35.64 -21.25 9.84
CA PRO A 98 -35.73 -21.05 8.41
C PRO A 98 -37.07 -20.39 8.06
N ALA A 99 -37.01 -19.09 7.78
CA ALA A 99 -38.13 -18.36 7.21
C ALA A 99 -38.50 -19.02 5.88
N LYS A 100 -39.74 -19.51 5.80
CA LYS A 100 -40.36 -20.03 4.58
C LYS A 100 -40.09 -19.06 3.44
N ALA A 101 -39.39 -19.54 2.41
CA ALA A 101 -39.21 -18.81 1.16
C ALA A 101 -40.58 -18.46 0.58
N PRO A 102 -40.80 -17.21 0.13
CA PRO A 102 -41.99 -16.88 -0.65
C PRO A 102 -41.99 -17.69 -1.96
N PRO A 103 -43.16 -18.12 -2.46
CA PRO A 103 -43.26 -18.94 -3.65
C PRO A 103 -42.67 -18.21 -4.87
N ARG A 104 -41.70 -18.86 -5.51
CA ARG A 104 -41.08 -18.43 -6.75
C ARG A 104 -42.16 -18.40 -7.85
N PRO A 105 -42.35 -17.30 -8.60
CA PRO A 105 -43.24 -17.30 -9.75
C PRO A 105 -42.78 -18.32 -10.79
N ALA A 106 -43.76 -19.01 -11.39
CA ALA A 106 -43.57 -20.13 -12.31
C ALA A 106 -42.63 -19.76 -13.48
N PRO A 107 -41.76 -20.69 -13.91
CA PRO A 107 -40.90 -20.46 -15.07
C PRO A 107 -41.75 -20.32 -16.33
N ALA A 108 -41.57 -19.18 -17.01
CA ALA A 108 -42.05 -18.98 -18.37
C ALA A 108 -41.40 -20.04 -19.29
N VAL A 109 -42.24 -20.75 -20.03
CA VAL A 109 -41.84 -21.74 -21.03
C VAL A 109 -41.08 -21.02 -22.15
N ALA A 110 -39.76 -21.20 -22.19
CA ALA A 110 -38.92 -20.78 -23.30
C ALA A 110 -38.61 -21.99 -24.20
N ALA A 111 -38.59 -21.71 -25.50
CA ALA A 111 -38.73 -22.61 -26.62
C ALA A 111 -37.77 -23.81 -26.70
N ALA A 112 -38.24 -24.80 -27.46
CA ALA A 112 -37.58 -26.06 -27.76
C ALA A 112 -36.12 -25.92 -28.25
N PRO A 113 -35.22 -26.84 -27.86
CA PRO A 113 -33.84 -26.83 -28.32
C PRO A 113 -33.75 -27.15 -29.83
N ALA A 114 -33.08 -26.25 -30.57
CA ALA A 114 -32.66 -26.51 -31.94
C ALA A 114 -31.64 -27.66 -31.98
N LYS A 115 -31.75 -28.48 -33.03
CA LYS A 115 -31.01 -29.73 -33.25
C LYS A 115 -29.49 -29.51 -33.19
N ALA A 116 -28.82 -30.43 -32.49
CA ALA A 116 -27.37 -30.54 -32.45
C ALA A 116 -26.79 -30.78 -33.86
N PRO A 117 -25.73 -30.08 -34.28
CA PRO A 117 -24.96 -30.45 -35.47
C PRO A 117 -24.21 -31.76 -35.22
N ALA A 118 -24.17 -32.60 -36.26
CA ALA A 118 -23.53 -33.91 -36.26
C ALA A 118 -22.02 -33.83 -35.92
N PRO A 119 -21.45 -34.84 -35.24
CA PRO A 119 -20.03 -34.88 -34.93
C PRO A 119 -19.20 -35.00 -36.22
N GLU A 120 -18.26 -34.08 -36.37
CA GLU A 120 -17.24 -34.08 -37.40
C GLU A 120 -16.28 -35.28 -37.20
N PRO A 121 -15.87 -35.98 -38.27
CA PRO A 121 -15.04 -37.18 -38.18
C PRO A 121 -13.68 -36.88 -37.53
N ALA A 122 -13.29 -37.76 -36.59
CA ALA A 122 -12.05 -37.67 -35.85
C ALA A 122 -10.83 -37.65 -36.80
N PRO A 123 -9.87 -36.70 -36.64
CA PRO A 123 -8.63 -36.72 -37.38
C PRO A 123 -7.78 -37.95 -36.99
N ALA A 124 -7.19 -38.57 -38.02
CA ALA A 124 -6.34 -39.74 -37.91
C ALA A 124 -5.16 -39.53 -36.93
N PRO A 125 -4.72 -40.57 -36.21
CA PRO A 125 -3.60 -40.46 -35.28
C PRO A 125 -2.31 -40.10 -36.01
N ALA A 126 -1.68 -39.01 -35.56
CA ALA A 126 -0.35 -38.60 -35.99
C ALA A 126 0.71 -39.68 -35.64
N PRO A 127 1.74 -39.88 -36.48
CA PRO A 127 2.74 -40.92 -36.29
C PRO A 127 3.55 -40.74 -35.00
N LYS A 128 3.87 -41.86 -34.37
CA LYS A 128 4.66 -41.98 -33.14
C LYS A 128 6.00 -41.22 -33.27
N PRO A 129 6.40 -40.43 -32.26
CA PRO A 129 7.74 -39.85 -32.20
C PRO A 129 8.80 -40.94 -32.27
N VAL A 130 9.71 -40.80 -33.22
CA VAL A 130 10.93 -41.59 -33.32
C VAL A 130 11.80 -41.25 -32.11
N GLU A 131 12.13 -42.28 -31.34
CA GLU A 131 13.02 -42.28 -30.20
C GLU A 131 14.41 -41.80 -30.66
N ALA A 132 14.74 -40.55 -30.33
CA ALA A 132 16.08 -40.02 -30.57
C ALA A 132 17.04 -40.61 -29.54
N ALA A 133 18.07 -41.30 -30.05
CA ALA A 133 19.12 -41.94 -29.27
C ALA A 133 19.81 -40.96 -28.29
N PRO A 134 20.25 -41.45 -27.11
CA PRO A 134 20.97 -40.64 -26.13
C PRO A 134 22.34 -40.25 -26.68
N VAL A 135 22.56 -38.95 -26.87
CA VAL A 135 23.89 -38.41 -27.14
C VAL A 135 24.71 -38.48 -25.85
N ALA A 136 25.83 -39.20 -25.91
CA ALA A 136 26.77 -39.36 -24.82
C ALA A 136 27.33 -38.02 -24.32
N PRO A 137 27.60 -37.86 -23.02
CA PRO A 137 28.20 -36.65 -22.47
C PRO A 137 29.65 -36.51 -22.95
N ALA A 138 29.94 -35.40 -23.64
CA ALA A 138 31.30 -35.02 -23.96
C ALA A 138 32.07 -34.65 -22.67
N PRO A 139 33.33 -35.09 -22.52
CA PRO A 139 34.13 -34.88 -21.32
C PRO A 139 34.55 -33.41 -21.12
N VAL A 140 34.63 -33.08 -19.84
CA VAL A 140 35.05 -31.85 -19.20
C VAL A 140 36.35 -31.29 -19.79
N ALA A 141 36.34 -30.03 -20.26
CA ALA A 141 37.56 -29.25 -20.44
C ALA A 141 37.73 -28.31 -19.24
N ALA A 142 38.88 -28.44 -18.60
CA ALA A 142 39.26 -27.85 -17.33
C ALA A 142 39.30 -26.31 -17.36
N ALA A 143 38.95 -25.74 -16.20
CA ALA A 143 39.26 -24.37 -15.83
C ALA A 143 40.78 -24.13 -15.81
N PRO A 144 41.26 -22.96 -16.27
CA PRO A 144 42.47 -22.38 -15.74
C PRO A 144 42.13 -21.42 -14.59
N ALA A 145 42.64 -21.78 -13.41
CA ALA A 145 42.75 -20.91 -12.23
C ALA A 145 43.86 -19.84 -12.46
N PRO A 146 44.00 -18.84 -11.56
CA PRO A 146 44.43 -17.48 -11.87
C PRO A 146 45.95 -17.30 -11.95
N ALA A 147 46.41 -16.42 -12.84
CA ALA A 147 47.78 -15.91 -12.82
C ALA A 147 47.88 -14.68 -11.91
N ALA A 148 48.71 -14.80 -10.87
CA ALA A 148 49.25 -13.70 -10.08
C ALA A 148 50.77 -13.60 -10.30
N ALA A 149 51.32 -12.43 -9.96
CA ALA A 149 52.73 -11.98 -9.92
C ALA A 149 53.22 -11.23 -11.19
N ALA A 150 53.94 -10.10 -11.14
CA ALA A 150 54.41 -9.21 -10.05
C ALA A 150 54.91 -7.86 -10.71
N PRO A 151 55.84 -7.07 -10.13
CA PRO A 151 55.67 -5.65 -9.76
C PRO A 151 56.27 -4.61 -10.73
N ALA A 152 56.09 -3.33 -10.35
CA ALA A 152 56.45 -2.06 -10.99
C ALA A 152 57.89 -1.92 -11.54
N PRO A 153 58.12 -0.91 -12.41
CA PRO A 153 58.81 0.28 -11.90
C PRO A 153 58.16 1.62 -12.31
N ALA A 154 58.16 2.56 -11.36
CA ALA A 154 58.15 4.02 -11.58
C ALA A 154 59.62 4.49 -11.71
N PRO A 155 59.97 5.80 -11.81
CA PRO A 155 59.18 7.01 -12.10
C PRO A 155 59.86 7.90 -13.18
N LYS A 156 59.18 8.94 -13.68
CA LYS A 156 59.85 10.23 -13.97
C LYS A 156 58.91 11.40 -13.70
N ALA A 157 59.46 12.31 -12.90
CA ALA A 157 58.85 13.51 -12.37
C ALA A 157 59.09 14.74 -13.27
N SER A 158 58.18 15.70 -13.20
CA SER A 158 58.42 17.16 -13.23
C SER A 158 57.06 17.86 -13.27
N ALA A 159 56.78 18.96 -12.59
CA ALA A 159 57.46 19.68 -11.52
C ALA A 159 56.47 20.73 -10.96
N ALA A 160 56.50 20.89 -9.63
CA ALA A 160 56.43 22.11 -8.80
C ALA A 160 55.38 23.22 -9.08
N LYS A 161 54.45 23.57 -8.15
CA LYS A 161 54.54 24.48 -6.95
C LYS A 161 54.44 25.99 -7.33
N PRO A 162 54.03 26.96 -6.47
CA PRO A 162 53.58 26.87 -5.07
C PRO A 162 52.36 27.72 -4.65
N ALA A 163 51.96 27.51 -3.38
CA ALA A 163 50.90 28.17 -2.62
C ALA A 163 51.22 29.62 -2.17
N GLN A 164 50.15 30.37 -1.82
CA GLN A 164 49.92 31.15 -0.57
C GLN A 164 48.82 32.23 -0.80
N PRO A 165 48.33 32.98 0.21
CA PRO A 165 47.58 32.60 1.41
C PRO A 165 46.32 33.49 1.63
N LEU A 166 45.67 33.33 2.80
CA LEU A 166 44.46 34.03 3.28
C LEU A 166 44.68 35.54 3.57
N VAL A 167 43.54 36.26 3.69
CA VAL A 167 43.20 37.51 4.43
C VAL A 167 43.08 38.86 3.67
N ALA A 168 41.89 39.48 3.84
CA ALA A 168 41.57 40.91 4.10
C ALA A 168 40.63 41.65 3.09
N LEU A 169 39.63 42.33 3.68
CA LEU A 169 38.60 43.19 3.06
C LEU A 169 39.16 44.35 2.22
N PRO A 170 38.36 44.86 1.26
CA PRO A 170 37.82 46.22 1.43
C PRO A 170 36.35 46.43 0.94
N THR A 171 35.56 47.17 1.72
CA THR A 171 34.39 48.00 1.31
C THR A 171 34.89 49.14 0.38
N PRO A 172 34.12 49.81 -0.53
CA PRO A 172 32.71 50.22 -0.39
C PRO A 172 31.86 50.39 -1.68
N ARG A 173 30.64 50.93 -1.47
CA ARG A 173 29.69 51.63 -2.39
C ARG A 173 28.43 50.88 -2.81
N SER A 174 27.42 51.11 -1.99
CA SER A 174 26.01 51.20 -2.34
C SER A 174 25.82 51.91 -3.69
N THR A 175 25.32 51.18 -4.68
CA THR A 175 24.52 51.72 -5.78
C THR A 175 23.28 50.84 -5.91
N ALA A 176 22.15 51.52 -6.02
CA ALA A 176 20.79 51.03 -5.87
C ALA A 176 20.48 49.75 -6.67
N SER A 177 20.06 48.71 -5.96
CA SER A 177 19.29 47.62 -6.56
C SER A 177 17.84 48.09 -6.81
N PRO A 178 17.27 47.83 -8.00
CA PRO A 178 15.84 48.00 -8.26
C PRO A 178 14.98 47.07 -7.38
N PRO A 179 13.71 47.42 -7.13
CA PRO A 179 12.93 46.90 -6.00
C PRO A 179 12.57 45.42 -6.17
N VAL A 180 12.87 44.64 -5.13
CA VAL A 180 12.14 43.39 -4.81
C VAL A 180 10.75 43.81 -4.33
N PRO A 181 9.67 43.26 -4.90
CA PRO A 181 8.77 42.52 -4.02
C PRO A 181 8.13 41.33 -4.75
N LYS A 182 8.53 40.12 -4.35
CA LYS A 182 7.54 39.05 -4.15
C LYS A 182 7.72 38.60 -2.71
N SER A 183 7.09 39.37 -1.82
CA SER A 183 6.82 38.94 -0.46
C SER A 183 6.29 37.52 -0.51
N ALA A 184 6.83 36.65 0.35
CA ALA A 184 6.16 35.41 0.67
C ALA A 184 4.68 35.71 0.95
N PRO A 185 3.74 34.87 0.50
CA PRO A 185 2.33 35.06 0.83
C PRO A 185 2.20 35.28 2.33
N ASP A 186 1.59 36.40 2.73
CA ASP A 186 1.34 36.69 4.13
C ASP A 186 0.27 35.71 4.63
N VAL A 187 0.76 34.63 5.26
CA VAL A 187 -0.03 33.48 5.73
C VAL A 187 -1.16 33.94 6.65
N GLU A 188 -0.93 34.96 7.48
CA GLU A 188 -1.93 35.50 8.39
C GLU A 188 -3.01 36.30 7.64
N ALA A 189 -2.63 37.10 6.63
CA ALA A 189 -3.60 37.81 5.79
C ALA A 189 -4.49 36.83 4.99
N ILE A 190 -3.93 35.70 4.53
CA ILE A 190 -4.69 34.63 3.87
C ILE A 190 -5.66 33.98 4.86
N ARG A 191 -5.19 33.65 6.07
CA ARG A 191 -6.04 33.07 7.13
C ARG A 191 -7.21 33.98 7.48
N GLU A 192 -6.99 35.28 7.60
CA GLU A 192 -8.04 36.23 7.94
C GLU A 192 -9.09 36.34 6.83
N ARG A 193 -8.64 36.39 5.57
CA ARG A 193 -9.55 36.36 4.40
C ARG A 193 -10.36 35.06 4.35
N MET A 194 -9.73 33.93 4.63
CA MET A 194 -10.40 32.63 4.68
C MET A 194 -11.44 32.60 5.80
N ARG A 195 -11.12 33.11 7.00
CA ARG A 195 -12.09 33.19 8.11
C ARG A 195 -13.27 34.08 7.76
N GLN A 196 -13.01 35.24 7.16
CA GLN A 196 -14.07 36.17 6.76
C GLN A 196 -15.02 35.54 5.74
N SER A 197 -14.48 34.82 4.74
CA SER A 197 -15.26 34.21 3.67
C SER A 197 -15.96 32.90 4.06
N LEU A 198 -15.33 32.08 4.92
CA LEU A 198 -15.80 30.73 5.22
C LEU A 198 -16.73 30.66 6.44
N ILE A 199 -16.46 31.49 7.47
CA ILE A 199 -17.20 31.47 8.73
C ILE A 199 -17.55 32.87 9.25
N GLU A 200 -17.62 33.87 8.35
CA GLU A 200 -18.06 35.24 8.65
C GLU A 200 -17.20 35.92 9.73
N GLY A 201 -15.90 35.59 9.77
CA GLY A 201 -14.93 36.18 10.71
C GLY A 201 -14.85 35.47 12.08
N ARG A 202 -15.67 34.46 12.33
CA ARG A 202 -15.65 33.69 13.60
C ARG A 202 -14.28 33.02 13.87
N PRO A 203 -13.97 32.75 15.15
CA PRO A 203 -13.11 31.70 15.64
C PRO A 203 -12.69 30.58 14.71
N ALA A 204 -11.45 30.43 14.27
CA ALA A 204 -11.00 29.06 13.99
C ALA A 204 -10.90 28.33 15.33
N GLN A 205 -11.45 27.12 15.42
CA GLN A 205 -11.48 26.33 16.67
C GLN A 205 -10.08 25.86 17.08
N GLY A 206 -9.17 25.75 16.11
CA GLY A 206 -7.77 25.40 16.35
C GLY A 206 -7.12 24.75 15.14
N LEU A 207 -5.97 24.13 15.39
CA LEU A 207 -5.27 23.29 14.43
C LEU A 207 -5.91 21.89 14.41
N LEU A 208 -6.00 21.30 13.22
CA LEU A 208 -6.48 19.95 13.00
C LEU A 208 -5.42 19.16 12.25
N ALA A 209 -4.93 18.09 12.87
CA ALA A 209 -4.02 17.18 12.20
C ALA A 209 -4.71 16.45 11.05
N VAL A 210 -3.96 16.12 10.00
CA VAL A 210 -4.50 15.43 8.82
C VAL A 210 -5.13 14.07 9.17
N ALA A 211 -4.58 13.36 10.16
CA ALA A 211 -5.14 12.09 10.65
C ALA A 211 -6.51 12.25 11.35
N SER A 212 -6.87 13.47 11.75
CA SER A 212 -8.14 13.80 12.40
C SER A 212 -9.22 14.26 11.43
N LEU A 213 -8.95 14.24 10.12
CA LEU A 213 -9.93 14.53 9.07
C LEU A 213 -10.98 13.42 8.98
N GLN A 214 -12.25 13.83 8.94
CA GLN A 214 -13.40 12.96 8.95
C GLN A 214 -14.10 12.98 7.60
N SER A 215 -14.84 11.90 7.31
CA SER A 215 -15.71 11.85 6.14
C SER A 215 -16.76 12.96 6.20
N GLY A 216 -16.90 13.71 5.11
CA GLY A 216 -17.80 14.85 5.00
C GLY A 216 -17.15 16.20 5.32
N ASP A 217 -15.92 16.24 5.82
CA ASP A 217 -15.17 17.49 6.00
C ASP A 217 -14.89 18.14 4.63
N MET A 218 -14.99 19.47 4.59
CA MET A 218 -14.74 20.27 3.39
C MET A 218 -13.43 21.03 3.55
N ILE A 219 -12.46 20.71 2.72
CA ILE A 219 -11.13 21.32 2.70
C ILE A 219 -11.10 22.41 1.65
N TYR A 220 -10.58 23.56 2.04
CA TYR A 220 -10.36 24.73 1.21
C TYR A 220 -8.86 25.00 1.18
N VAL A 221 -8.33 25.33 0.01
CA VAL A 221 -6.91 25.59 -0.19
C VAL A 221 -6.75 27.02 -0.69
N ASP A 222 -5.88 27.81 -0.07
CA ASP A 222 -5.47 29.12 -0.58
C ASP A 222 -3.96 29.27 -0.38
N GLY A 223 -3.22 29.00 -1.46
CA GLY A 223 -1.76 28.95 -1.44
C GLY A 223 -1.23 27.97 -0.37
N PRO A 224 -0.45 28.43 0.62
CA PRO A 224 0.10 27.58 1.68
C PRO A 224 -0.92 27.26 2.79
N VAL A 225 -2.07 27.94 2.84
CA VAL A 225 -3.05 27.79 3.92
C VAL A 225 -4.13 26.81 3.51
N ARG A 226 -4.43 25.88 4.41
CA ARG A 226 -5.48 24.87 4.23
C ARG A 226 -6.49 24.99 5.38
N GLY A 227 -7.72 25.33 5.04
CA GLY A 227 -8.84 25.46 5.98
C GLY A 227 -9.79 24.27 5.87
N VAL A 228 -10.25 23.74 6.99
CA VAL A 228 -11.18 22.61 7.04
C VAL A 228 -12.47 23.06 7.70
N ILE A 229 -13.58 22.99 6.97
CA ILE A 229 -14.91 23.15 7.55
C ILE A 229 -15.46 21.78 7.91
N ARG A 230 -15.77 21.62 9.20
CA ARG A 230 -16.55 20.51 9.73
C ARG A 230 -17.95 20.99 10.09
N ARG A 231 -18.96 20.19 9.77
CA ARG A 231 -20.35 20.43 10.23
C ARG A 231 -20.60 19.65 11.51
N GLU A 232 -20.69 20.35 12.62
CA GLU A 232 -21.07 19.80 13.93
C GLU A 232 -22.52 20.20 14.22
N GLY A 233 -23.44 19.31 13.85
CA GLY A 233 -24.88 19.59 13.89
C GLY A 233 -25.27 20.71 12.91
N LEU A 234 -25.84 21.79 13.43
CA LEU A 234 -26.25 22.97 12.64
C LEU A 234 -25.11 23.99 12.44
N LYS A 235 -23.96 23.81 13.09
CA LYS A 235 -22.87 24.79 13.09
C LYS A 235 -21.71 24.32 12.22
N ALA A 236 -21.21 25.22 11.37
CA ALA A 236 -19.96 25.04 10.65
C ALA A 236 -18.82 25.54 11.52
N VAL A 237 -17.82 24.69 11.76
CA VAL A 237 -16.62 24.98 12.55
C VAL A 237 -15.42 24.93 11.62
N LEU A 238 -14.58 25.97 11.66
CA LEU A 238 -13.33 26.03 10.89
C LEU A 238 -12.17 25.55 11.73
N TYR A 239 -11.34 24.70 11.14
CA TYR A 239 -10.04 24.32 11.66
C TYR A 239 -8.96 24.65 10.63
N TRP A 240 -7.75 24.94 11.11
CA TRP A 240 -6.58 25.05 10.27
C TRP A 240 -5.93 23.69 10.13
N LEU A 241 -5.70 23.22 8.92
CA LEU A 241 -5.02 21.95 8.73
C LEU A 241 -3.55 22.09 9.09
N ASP A 242 -3.10 21.24 10.00
CA ASP A 242 -1.70 21.12 10.39
C ASP A 242 -1.10 19.87 9.73
N GLY A 243 -0.03 20.09 8.97
CA GLY A 243 0.65 19.07 8.16
C GLY A 243 0.37 19.17 6.66
N ASP A 244 1.16 18.43 5.89
CA ASP A 244 1.00 18.31 4.45
C ASP A 244 -0.04 17.28 4.07
N LEU A 245 -1.02 17.73 3.28
CA LEU A 245 -2.05 16.90 2.71
C LEU A 245 -1.88 16.88 1.19
N ASP A 246 -1.72 15.68 0.66
CA ASP A 246 -1.72 15.48 -0.77
C ASP A 246 -3.16 15.50 -1.30
N LEU A 247 -3.43 16.43 -2.21
CA LEU A 247 -4.74 16.65 -2.83
C LEU A 247 -5.07 15.59 -3.89
N ARG A 248 -4.10 14.78 -4.32
CA ARG A 248 -4.27 13.71 -5.33
C ARG A 248 -4.76 12.39 -4.74
N ARG A 249 -5.02 12.36 -3.43
CA ARG A 249 -5.48 11.18 -2.72
C ARG A 249 -6.87 10.75 -3.19
N SER A 250 -7.06 9.45 -3.33
CA SER A 250 -8.35 8.84 -3.68
C SER A 250 -9.46 9.11 -2.65
N GLU A 251 -9.07 9.43 -1.42
CA GLU A 251 -9.93 9.75 -0.29
C GLU A 251 -10.49 11.18 -0.36
N LEU A 252 -9.94 12.02 -1.25
CA LEU A 252 -10.39 13.38 -1.52
C LEU A 252 -11.12 13.44 -2.85
N LYS A 253 -12.33 13.99 -2.83
CA LYS A 253 -13.09 14.29 -4.05
C LYS A 253 -12.98 15.79 -4.35
N PRO A 254 -12.51 16.19 -5.54
CA PRO A 254 -12.56 17.59 -5.94
C PRO A 254 -14.02 18.03 -6.04
N ALA A 255 -14.38 19.06 -5.28
CA ALA A 255 -15.73 19.62 -5.24
C ALA A 255 -15.84 20.90 -6.07
N ALA A 256 -14.81 21.74 -6.04
CA ALA A 256 -14.66 22.95 -6.85
C ALA A 256 -13.18 23.33 -6.95
N THR A 257 -12.86 24.41 -7.66
CA THR A 257 -11.52 25.01 -7.65
C THR A 257 -11.08 25.25 -6.20
N ASP A 258 -9.94 24.67 -5.83
CA ASP A 258 -9.35 24.73 -4.49
C ASP A 258 -10.23 24.21 -3.34
N ARG A 259 -11.21 23.36 -3.67
CA ARG A 259 -12.13 22.78 -2.70
C ARG A 259 -12.23 21.27 -2.85
N TYR A 260 -12.03 20.56 -1.74
CA TYR A 260 -12.02 19.11 -1.70
C TYR A 260 -12.95 18.61 -0.60
N GLN A 261 -13.73 17.58 -0.90
CA GLN A 261 -14.55 16.89 0.08
C GLN A 261 -13.85 15.60 0.51
N VAL A 262 -13.68 15.41 1.81
CA VAL A 262 -13.16 14.16 2.36
C VAL A 262 -14.25 13.10 2.24
N MET A 263 -14.01 12.08 1.42
CA MET A 263 -14.96 10.98 1.18
C MET A 263 -14.85 9.90 2.26
N SER A 264 -13.69 9.77 2.89
CA SER A 264 -13.41 8.75 3.90
C SER A 264 -12.32 9.24 4.83
N ALA A 265 -12.37 8.80 6.10
CA ALA A 265 -11.36 9.17 7.09
C ALA A 265 -9.95 8.83 6.58
N ILE A 266 -9.04 9.81 6.63
CA ILE A 266 -7.68 9.65 6.16
C ILE A 266 -6.92 8.82 7.20
N ARG A 267 -6.68 7.54 6.88
CA ARG A 267 -5.87 6.67 7.73
C ARG A 267 -4.40 6.87 7.39
N GLY A 268 -3.62 7.39 8.34
CA GLY A 268 -2.17 7.60 8.22
C GLY A 268 -1.73 9.08 8.30
N GLU A 269 -0.46 9.34 8.00
CA GLU A 269 0.25 10.61 8.26
C GLU A 269 -0.14 11.79 7.34
N GLY A 270 -1.31 11.76 6.70
CA GLY A 270 -1.80 12.86 5.86
C GLY A 270 -1.14 13.03 4.49
N SER A 271 0.14 12.74 4.39
CA SER A 271 0.84 12.54 3.12
C SER A 271 0.50 11.17 2.52
N LEU A 272 0.59 11.03 1.19
CA LEU A 272 0.79 9.71 0.59
C LEU A 272 2.02 9.14 1.29
N ARG A 273 1.82 8.05 2.04
CA ARG A 273 2.81 7.30 2.81
C ARG A 273 4.12 7.29 2.04
N ARG A 274 5.07 8.15 2.46
CA ARG A 274 6.32 8.51 1.77
C ARG A 274 6.43 7.80 0.44
N GLU A 275 5.96 8.47 -0.61
CA GLU A 275 6.26 8.07 -1.97
C GLU A 275 7.74 7.69 -2.01
N PHE A 276 7.97 6.43 -2.39
CA PHE A 276 9.07 6.00 -3.23
C PHE A 276 9.96 7.17 -3.64
N ASP A 277 11.22 7.19 -3.16
CA ASP A 277 12.30 8.11 -3.57
C ASP A 277 11.92 8.91 -4.83
N ALA A 278 11.35 10.11 -4.67
CA ALA A 278 10.97 10.97 -5.79
C ALA A 278 12.19 11.44 -6.62
N SER A 279 13.38 11.05 -6.17
CA SER A 279 14.69 11.14 -6.80
C SER A 279 14.97 10.00 -7.80
N LYS A 280 14.29 8.85 -7.70
CA LYS A 280 14.36 7.74 -8.68
C LYS A 280 13.14 7.76 -9.59
N THR A 281 13.17 8.69 -10.52
CA THR A 281 12.19 8.75 -11.62
C THR A 281 12.33 7.52 -12.52
N ASP A 282 13.56 7.03 -12.65
CA ASP A 282 13.90 5.82 -13.41
C ASP A 282 14.13 4.61 -12.50
N VAL A 283 13.43 3.52 -12.81
CA VAL A 283 13.78 2.20 -12.30
C VAL A 283 14.88 1.67 -13.19
N VAL A 284 16.10 1.52 -12.65
CA VAL A 284 17.20 0.83 -13.31
C VAL A 284 17.29 -0.58 -12.75
N ALA A 285 17.07 -1.58 -13.59
CA ALA A 285 17.13 -2.98 -13.24
C ALA A 285 18.20 -3.70 -14.06
N SER A 286 18.93 -4.60 -13.41
CA SER A 286 19.88 -5.49 -14.04
C SER A 286 19.62 -6.92 -13.58
N VAL A 287 19.98 -7.88 -14.43
CA VAL A 287 19.86 -9.30 -14.12
C VAL A 287 20.82 -9.65 -12.99
N PRO A 288 20.34 -10.13 -11.84
CA PRO A 288 21.21 -10.46 -10.72
C PRO A 288 22.03 -11.72 -11.02
N ALA A 289 23.29 -11.71 -10.56
CA ALA A 289 24.19 -12.86 -10.66
C ALA A 289 23.59 -14.13 -10.02
N ASP A 290 24.02 -15.28 -10.51
CA ASP A 290 23.58 -16.56 -9.96
C ASP A 290 23.98 -16.69 -8.48
N GLY A 291 23.05 -17.17 -7.65
CA GLY A 291 23.26 -17.30 -6.21
C GLY A 291 23.19 -15.99 -5.41
N ALA A 292 22.99 -14.83 -6.06
CA ALA A 292 22.83 -13.56 -5.34
C ALA A 292 21.59 -13.61 -4.42
N PRO A 293 21.65 -13.04 -3.19
CA PRO A 293 20.55 -13.12 -2.24
C PRO A 293 19.28 -12.43 -2.77
N VAL A 294 19.43 -11.34 -3.53
CA VAL A 294 18.31 -10.66 -4.19
C VAL A 294 17.63 -11.56 -5.23
N ARG A 295 18.42 -12.36 -5.96
CA ARG A 295 17.90 -13.31 -6.95
C ARG A 295 17.06 -14.37 -6.28
N LEU A 296 17.63 -15.03 -5.25
CA LEU A 296 16.96 -16.08 -4.50
C LEU A 296 15.68 -15.57 -3.83
N ALA A 297 15.69 -14.35 -3.30
CA ALA A 297 14.52 -13.73 -2.69
C ALA A 297 13.39 -13.49 -3.72
N LEU A 298 13.72 -12.93 -4.88
CA LEU A 298 12.75 -12.64 -5.94
C LEU A 298 12.23 -13.92 -6.61
N GLU A 299 13.08 -14.91 -6.86
CA GLU A 299 12.66 -16.22 -7.38
C GLU A 299 11.75 -16.95 -6.40
N LYS A 300 12.05 -16.88 -5.09
CA LYS A 300 11.17 -17.40 -4.04
C LYS A 300 9.82 -16.70 -4.00
N ALA A 301 9.80 -15.38 -4.16
CA ALA A 301 8.58 -14.58 -4.09
C ALA A 301 7.68 -14.70 -5.33
N PHE A 302 8.27 -14.79 -6.53
CA PHE A 302 7.53 -14.63 -7.79
C PHE A 302 7.56 -15.85 -8.71
N ASN A 303 8.37 -16.86 -8.39
CA ASN A 303 8.50 -18.09 -9.17
C ASN A 303 8.59 -19.35 -8.29
N ASP A 304 8.03 -19.31 -7.07
CA ASP A 304 7.99 -20.45 -6.13
C ASP A 304 9.37 -21.06 -5.82
N GLY A 305 10.42 -20.22 -5.87
CA GLY A 305 11.80 -20.63 -5.66
C GLY A 305 12.46 -21.28 -6.88
N ARG A 306 11.76 -21.38 -8.01
CA ARG A 306 12.31 -21.86 -9.27
C ARG A 306 13.14 -20.76 -9.93
N ARG A 307 14.21 -21.19 -10.60
CA ARG A 307 15.08 -20.27 -11.31
C ARG A 307 14.33 -19.60 -12.46
N ILE A 308 14.45 -18.28 -12.56
CA ILE A 308 14.01 -17.51 -13.73
C ILE A 308 15.21 -17.38 -14.65
N THR A 309 15.13 -17.92 -15.87
CA THR A 309 16.22 -17.87 -16.87
C THR A 309 16.01 -16.80 -17.91
N ASP A 310 14.75 -16.51 -18.23
CA ASP A 310 14.41 -15.62 -19.32
C ASP A 310 14.65 -14.15 -18.93
N ARG A 311 15.01 -13.35 -19.93
CA ARG A 311 15.29 -11.92 -19.80
C ARG A 311 14.35 -11.15 -20.71
N LEU A 312 13.98 -9.96 -20.27
CA LEU A 312 13.15 -9.04 -21.02
C LEU A 312 13.75 -7.64 -20.91
N ALA A 313 14.03 -7.01 -22.05
CA ALA A 313 14.48 -5.64 -22.07
C ALA A 313 13.34 -4.68 -21.69
N ALA A 314 13.65 -3.55 -21.07
CA ALA A 314 12.65 -2.54 -20.70
C ALA A 314 11.79 -2.07 -21.91
N GLU A 315 12.38 -1.98 -23.10
CA GLU A 315 11.68 -1.60 -24.34
C GLU A 315 10.69 -2.67 -24.84
N GLN A 316 10.81 -3.91 -24.35
CA GLN A 316 9.93 -5.02 -24.69
C GLN A 316 8.76 -5.18 -23.71
N LEU A 317 8.63 -4.27 -22.74
CA LEU A 317 7.48 -4.20 -21.84
C LEU A 317 6.22 -3.81 -22.62
N ARG A 318 5.13 -4.53 -22.35
CA ARG A 318 3.86 -4.39 -23.06
C ARG A 318 2.73 -4.16 -22.06
N ALA A 319 1.62 -3.63 -22.58
CA ALA A 319 0.40 -3.48 -21.81
C ALA A 319 -0.02 -4.82 -21.16
N GLY A 320 -0.29 -4.78 -19.85
CA GLY A 320 -0.65 -5.95 -19.05
C GLY A 320 0.52 -6.56 -18.28
N ASP A 321 1.77 -6.22 -18.59
CA ASP A 321 2.92 -6.66 -17.80
C ASP A 321 2.89 -6.04 -16.41
N VAL A 322 3.33 -6.83 -15.41
CA VAL A 322 3.50 -6.36 -14.04
C VAL A 322 4.97 -6.50 -13.65
N VAL A 323 5.59 -5.38 -13.27
CA VAL A 323 6.99 -5.31 -12.87
C VAL A 323 7.09 -5.21 -11.35
N TYR A 324 7.83 -6.14 -10.76
CA TYR A 324 8.16 -6.16 -9.33
C TYR A 324 9.63 -5.78 -9.15
N THR A 325 9.88 -4.66 -8.48
CA THR A 325 11.23 -4.12 -8.27
C THR A 325 11.80 -4.56 -6.92
N GLY A 326 13.04 -5.02 -6.93
CA GLY A 326 13.89 -5.20 -5.75
C GLY A 326 15.11 -4.27 -5.80
N THR A 327 16.10 -4.56 -4.95
CA THR A 327 17.34 -3.77 -4.88
C THR A 327 18.19 -3.96 -6.14
N GLY A 328 18.04 -3.07 -7.13
CA GLY A 328 18.84 -3.06 -8.38
C GLY A 328 18.45 -4.12 -9.42
N SER A 329 17.38 -4.87 -9.18
CA SER A 329 16.86 -5.91 -10.06
C SER A 329 15.33 -5.86 -10.07
N ALA A 330 14.70 -6.33 -11.14
CA ALA A 330 13.25 -6.43 -11.21
C ALA A 330 12.82 -7.70 -11.94
N VAL A 331 11.66 -8.22 -11.57
CA VAL A 331 11.00 -9.36 -12.21
C VAL A 331 9.77 -8.86 -12.94
N VAL A 332 9.64 -9.25 -14.20
CA VAL A 332 8.44 -9.01 -15.01
C VAL A 332 7.59 -10.27 -14.98
N VAL A 333 6.33 -10.10 -14.62
CA VAL A 333 5.31 -11.13 -14.69
C VAL A 333 4.36 -10.79 -15.82
N ARG A 334 4.34 -11.65 -16.85
CA ARG A 334 3.48 -11.52 -18.02
C ARG A 334 2.49 -12.67 -18.03
N ARG A 335 1.21 -12.35 -18.27
CA ARG A 335 0.20 -13.37 -18.51
C ARG A 335 0.11 -13.63 -20.01
N ASP A 336 0.30 -14.89 -20.40
CA ASP A 336 0.12 -15.35 -21.77
C ASP A 336 -0.96 -16.45 -21.79
N GLY A 337 -2.19 -16.06 -22.09
CA GLY A 337 -3.35 -16.92 -21.95
C GLY A 337 -3.56 -17.41 -20.50
N LYS A 338 -3.33 -18.71 -20.29
CA LYS A 338 -3.40 -19.37 -18.96
C LYS A 338 -2.05 -19.42 -18.26
N ASP A 339 -0.97 -19.21 -18.99
CA ASP A 339 0.38 -19.30 -18.47
C ASP A 339 0.84 -17.96 -17.90
N LEU A 340 1.72 -18.06 -16.91
CA LEU A 340 2.33 -16.92 -16.26
C LEU A 340 3.83 -17.00 -16.55
N LEU A 341 4.31 -16.15 -17.43
CA LEU A 341 5.71 -16.08 -17.82
C LEU A 341 6.43 -15.11 -16.88
N ARG A 342 7.65 -15.48 -16.45
CA ARG A 342 8.48 -14.66 -15.57
C ARG A 342 9.78 -14.36 -16.30
N TYR A 343 10.17 -13.10 -16.29
CA TYR A 343 11.40 -12.62 -16.90
C TYR A 343 12.18 -11.76 -15.91
N TRP A 344 13.50 -11.77 -16.00
CA TRP A 344 14.31 -10.70 -15.44
C TRP A 344 14.20 -9.46 -16.31
N LEU A 345 13.93 -8.32 -15.70
CA LEU A 345 14.01 -7.04 -16.38
C LEU A 345 15.46 -6.61 -16.53
N ASP A 346 15.84 -6.24 -17.75
CA ASP A 346 17.13 -5.65 -18.07
C ASP A 346 16.95 -4.25 -18.68
N GLY A 347 17.61 -3.26 -18.11
CA GLY A 347 17.53 -1.86 -18.52
C GLY A 347 16.70 -0.99 -17.57
N SER A 348 16.27 0.17 -18.07
CA SER A 348 15.56 1.17 -17.28
C SER A 348 14.25 1.63 -17.92
N PHE A 349 13.29 1.98 -17.07
CA PHE A 349 12.06 2.63 -17.49
C PHE A 349 11.67 3.74 -16.51
N ASP A 350 11.03 4.77 -17.04
CA ASP A 350 10.53 5.91 -16.27
C ASP A 350 9.15 5.57 -15.70
N THR A 351 9.04 5.70 -14.38
CA THR A 351 7.81 5.41 -13.62
C THR A 351 6.75 6.50 -13.75
N ARG A 352 7.10 7.69 -14.25
CA ARG A 352 6.19 8.82 -14.47
C ARG A 352 5.53 8.82 -15.84
N GLN A 353 5.94 7.92 -16.73
CA GLN A 353 5.29 7.78 -18.03
C GLN A 353 3.82 7.38 -17.85
N SER A 354 2.93 7.97 -18.65
CA SER A 354 1.49 7.70 -18.60
C SER A 354 1.13 6.23 -18.88
N SER A 355 2.03 5.50 -19.53
CA SER A 355 1.99 4.07 -19.79
C SER A 355 2.37 3.21 -18.58
N VAL A 356 2.81 3.79 -17.45
CA VAL A 356 3.19 3.07 -16.22
C VAL A 356 2.28 3.50 -15.08
N GLN A 357 1.73 2.52 -14.35
CA GLN A 357 0.89 2.77 -13.17
C GLN A 357 1.48 2.09 -11.94
N GLY A 358 1.69 2.83 -10.86
CA GLY A 358 1.99 2.25 -9.55
C GLY A 358 0.81 1.41 -9.03
N ASP A 359 1.06 0.14 -8.71
CA ASP A 359 0.07 -0.84 -8.22
C ASP A 359 0.41 -1.34 -6.81
N GLY A 360 1.33 -0.65 -6.13
CA GLY A 360 1.81 -0.95 -4.78
C GLY A 360 3.29 -0.64 -4.59
N PRO A 361 3.84 -0.82 -3.37
CA PRO A 361 5.26 -0.61 -3.11
C PRO A 361 6.11 -1.56 -3.96
N GLY A 362 6.94 -1.00 -4.83
CA GLY A 362 7.81 -1.76 -5.74
C GLY A 362 7.05 -2.57 -6.79
N LYS A 363 5.80 -2.22 -7.08
CA LYS A 363 4.97 -2.91 -8.06
C LYS A 363 4.40 -1.91 -9.06
N TYR A 364 4.68 -2.15 -10.33
CA TYR A 364 4.25 -1.31 -11.44
C TYR A 364 3.49 -2.14 -12.45
N ARG A 365 2.38 -1.61 -12.96
CA ARG A 365 1.61 -2.19 -14.06
C ARG A 365 1.81 -1.38 -15.31
N ILE A 366 2.18 -2.05 -16.39
CA ILE A 366 2.34 -1.45 -17.70
C ILE A 366 0.96 -1.37 -18.37
N ARG A 367 0.56 -0.16 -18.77
CA ARG A 367 -0.74 0.15 -19.41
C ARG A 367 -0.65 0.32 -20.92
N GLY A 368 0.52 0.70 -21.42
CA GLY A 368 0.81 0.88 -22.84
C GLY A 368 2.19 0.35 -23.21
N SER A 369 2.54 0.36 -24.49
CA SER A 369 3.93 0.11 -24.89
C SER A 369 4.84 1.23 -24.39
N LEU A 370 6.03 0.86 -23.91
CA LEU A 370 7.10 1.81 -23.60
C LEU A 370 7.89 2.11 -24.89
N ALA A 371 7.21 2.63 -25.90
CA ALA A 371 7.88 3.14 -27.10
C ALA A 371 8.49 4.50 -26.75
N ARG A 372 9.76 4.70 -27.11
CA ARG A 372 10.44 6.01 -26.98
C ARG A 372 9.88 7.03 -27.95
#